data_AF-A0AAW8W2X9-F1
#
_entry.id   AF-A0AAW8W2X9-F1
#
_cell.length_a   1.000
_cell.length_b   1.000
_cell.length_c   1.000
_cell.angle_alpha   90.00
_cell.angle_beta   90.00
_cell.angle_gamma   90.00
#
_symmetry.space_group_name_H-M   'P 1'
#
loop_
_entity.id
_entity.type
_entity.pdbx_description
1 polymer ?
#
loop_
_entity_poly.entity_id
_entity_poly.type
_entity_poly.pdbx_seq_one_letter_code
_entity_poly.pdbx_strand_id
1 'polypeptide(L)'
;MAKKRSVKKNKRRWWGTLGFIVLILISLGLIFNEQIKEWLVATYQPEVTRQSVKKNQRKKASYDFKKVKSLDFQTVAKARLNSKEIHVVGQIYIPQSKIHLPIAKGVSNPVLALTAGTMRPDQKMGENNYPLAGHHMVSHSILFSPLYYKTKVGQKIYLTNASKVYEYRVTVRKFIAATDVQVVAPTKQKLVTLITCDATGANRLMIRGKYVQQMAYRQAPESVRKGFAGGFNN
;
A
#
# COMPACT_ATOMS: atom_id res chain seq x y z
N MET A 1 -3.95 3.93 75.31
CA MET A 1 -3.87 5.00 74.29
C MET A 1 -3.00 4.53 73.13
N ALA A 2 -3.56 4.32 71.94
CA ALA A 2 -2.80 3.90 70.75
C ALA A 2 -2.84 5.02 69.69
N LYS A 3 -1.66 5.59 69.39
CA LYS A 3 -1.49 6.71 68.44
C LYS A 3 -1.50 6.15 67.01
N LYS A 4 -2.60 6.35 66.28
CA LYS A 4 -2.73 5.99 64.85
C LYS A 4 -1.73 6.83 64.03
N ARG A 5 -0.60 6.24 63.61
CA ARG A 5 0.34 6.85 62.64
C ARG A 5 -0.36 6.97 61.28
N SER A 6 -0.72 8.18 60.88
CA SER A 6 -1.26 8.41 59.54
C SER A 6 -0.13 8.30 58.52
N VAL A 7 -0.21 7.27 57.67
CA VAL A 7 0.68 7.13 56.52
C VAL A 7 0.21 8.15 55.47
N LYS A 8 0.73 9.38 55.52
CA LYS A 8 0.63 10.30 54.37
C LYS A 8 1.48 9.72 53.24
N LYS A 9 0.92 8.77 52.49
CA LYS A 9 1.53 8.19 51.29
C LYS A 9 1.93 9.35 50.37
N ASN A 10 3.21 9.38 50.03
CA ASN A 10 3.92 10.51 49.44
C ASN A 10 3.46 10.74 47.99
N LYS A 11 2.29 11.38 47.79
CA LYS A 11 1.67 11.64 46.48
C LYS A 11 2.67 12.20 45.46
N ARG A 12 3.57 13.09 45.88
CA ARG A 12 4.60 13.71 45.03
C ARG A 12 5.58 12.70 44.41
N ARG A 13 5.94 11.64 45.15
CA ARG A 13 6.83 10.56 44.66
C ARG A 13 6.10 9.69 43.62
N TRP A 14 4.80 9.48 43.79
CA TRP A 14 3.96 8.75 42.84
C TRP A 14 3.75 9.51 41.53
N TRP A 15 3.50 10.83 41.58
CA TRP A 15 3.45 11.68 40.39
C TRP A 15 4.80 11.76 39.66
N GLY A 16 5.92 11.77 40.40
CA GLY A 16 7.26 11.69 39.83
C GLY A 16 7.53 10.37 39.09
N THR A 17 7.16 9.24 39.69
CA THR A 17 7.27 7.93 39.04
C THR A 17 6.35 7.81 37.83
N LEU A 18 5.12 8.33 37.91
CA LEU A 18 4.20 8.35 36.78
C LEU A 18 4.75 9.19 35.61
N GLY A 19 5.27 10.38 35.90
CA GLY A 19 5.91 11.24 34.90
C GLY A 19 7.14 10.56 34.26
N PHE A 20 7.96 9.88 35.05
CA PHE A 20 9.12 9.14 34.54
C PHE A 20 8.72 7.96 33.65
N ILE A 21 7.68 7.20 34.02
CA ILE A 21 7.13 6.12 33.18
C ILE A 21 6.59 6.69 31.86
N VAL A 22 5.88 7.81 31.88
CA VAL A 22 5.38 8.47 30.67
C VAL A 22 6.53 8.92 29.77
N LEU A 23 7.61 9.49 30.33
CA LEU A 23 8.80 9.87 29.55
C LEU A 23 9.50 8.66 28.92
N ILE A 24 9.59 7.53 29.63
CA ILE A 24 10.11 6.28 29.07
C ILE A 24 9.23 5.81 27.89
N LEU A 25 7.90 5.82 28.05
CA LEU A 25 6.98 5.41 26.98
C LEU A 25 7.07 6.33 25.76
N ILE A 26 7.19 7.64 25.96
CA ILE A 26 7.40 8.62 24.87
C ILE A 26 8.74 8.34 24.18
N SER A 27 9.81 8.12 24.95
CA SER A 27 11.15 7.86 24.42
C SER A 27 11.18 6.56 23.62
N LEU A 28 10.56 5.49 24.12
CA LEU A 28 10.41 4.23 23.39
C LEU A 28 9.60 4.42 22.10
N GLY A 29 8.52 5.20 22.14
CA GLY A 29 7.74 5.52 20.94
C GLY A 29 8.54 6.29 19.88
N LEU A 30 9.46 7.16 20.29
CA LEU A 30 10.36 7.88 19.38
C LEU A 30 11.46 6.98 18.81
N ILE A 31 12.09 6.14 19.64
CA ILE A 31 13.17 5.23 19.24
C ILE A 31 12.66 4.15 18.26
N PHE A 32 11.45 3.64 18.48
CA PHE A 32 10.87 2.56 17.67
C PHE A 32 9.85 3.05 16.61
N ASN A 33 9.86 4.34 16.26
CA ASN A 33 8.86 4.94 15.38
C ASN A 33 8.79 4.27 13.98
N GLU A 34 9.94 3.92 13.39
CA GLU A 34 10.04 3.25 12.09
C GLU A 34 9.53 1.81 12.16
N GLN A 35 9.88 1.05 13.20
CA GLN A 35 9.41 -0.32 13.40
C GLN A 35 7.89 -0.37 13.60
N ILE A 36 7.32 0.56 14.37
CA ILE A 36 5.87 0.64 14.56
C ILE A 36 5.19 1.04 13.24
N LYS A 37 5.78 1.96 12.47
CA LYS A 37 5.27 2.35 11.14
C LYS A 37 5.21 1.13 10.21
N GLU A 38 6.30 0.38 10.07
CA GLU A 38 6.34 -0.82 9.22
C GLU A 38 5.35 -1.89 9.70
N TRP A 39 5.25 -2.13 11.01
CA TRP A 39 4.26 -3.05 11.57
C TRP A 39 2.82 -2.61 11.28
N LEU A 40 2.54 -1.31 11.36
CA LEU A 40 1.24 -0.75 11.00
C LEU A 40 0.96 -0.90 9.50
N VAL A 41 1.93 -0.87 8.60
CA VAL A 41 1.64 -1.18 7.19
C VAL A 41 1.41 -2.70 7.03
N ALA A 42 2.34 -3.53 7.52
CA ALA A 42 2.34 -4.99 7.34
C ALA A 42 1.11 -5.72 7.85
N THR A 43 0.55 -5.26 8.97
CA THR A 43 -0.66 -5.90 9.54
C THR A 43 -1.95 -5.48 8.81
N TYR A 44 -1.88 -4.71 7.72
CA TYR A 44 -3.07 -4.29 6.96
C TYR A 44 -3.42 -5.39 5.96
N GLN A 45 -4.42 -6.19 6.29
CA GLN A 45 -4.81 -7.34 5.48
C GLN A 45 -6.32 -7.26 5.16
N PRO A 46 -6.74 -6.35 4.27
CA PRO A 46 -8.16 -6.19 3.94
C PRO A 46 -8.69 -7.41 3.17
N GLU A 47 -9.93 -7.79 3.45
CA GLU A 47 -10.59 -8.84 2.67
C GLU A 47 -10.94 -8.33 1.26
N VAL A 48 -10.62 -9.13 0.24
CA VAL A 48 -10.90 -8.77 -1.16
C VAL A 48 -11.76 -9.84 -1.82
N THR A 49 -13.07 -9.63 -1.75
CA THR A 49 -14.10 -10.50 -2.31
C THR A 49 -14.83 -9.84 -3.47
N ARG A 50 -15.55 -10.62 -4.28
CA ARG A 50 -16.36 -10.08 -5.38
C ARG A 50 -17.38 -9.04 -4.90
N GLN A 51 -17.99 -9.29 -3.73
CA GLN A 51 -19.01 -8.41 -3.15
C GLN A 51 -18.40 -7.09 -2.65
N SER A 52 -17.30 -7.16 -1.88
CA SER A 52 -16.59 -5.96 -1.39
C SER A 52 -16.06 -5.13 -2.55
N VAL A 53 -15.44 -5.75 -3.56
CA VAL A 53 -14.97 -5.08 -4.77
C VAL A 53 -16.13 -4.39 -5.51
N LYS A 54 -17.25 -5.08 -5.75
CA LYS A 54 -18.43 -4.50 -6.43
C LYS A 54 -19.01 -3.31 -5.66
N LYS A 55 -19.05 -3.38 -4.33
CA LYS A 55 -19.50 -2.29 -3.45
C LYS A 55 -18.55 -1.09 -3.53
N ASN A 56 -17.25 -1.34 -3.40
CA ASN A 56 -16.21 -0.31 -3.37
C ASN A 56 -16.01 0.37 -4.74
N GLN A 57 -16.24 -0.36 -5.84
CA GLN A 57 -16.15 0.21 -7.20
C GLN A 57 -17.07 1.42 -7.39
N ARG A 58 -18.22 1.45 -6.70
CA ARG A 58 -19.22 2.54 -6.77
C ARG A 58 -18.89 3.75 -5.89
N LYS A 59 -17.93 3.63 -4.99
CA LYS A 59 -17.55 4.70 -4.07
C LYS A 59 -16.67 5.75 -4.77
N LYS A 60 -16.74 7.00 -4.33
CA LYS A 60 -15.87 8.08 -4.81
C LYS A 60 -14.48 7.96 -4.19
N ALA A 61 -13.47 8.51 -4.86
CA ALA A 61 -12.11 8.56 -4.36
C ALA A 61 -11.41 9.83 -4.85
N SER A 62 -10.40 10.28 -4.11
CA SER A 62 -9.58 11.43 -4.50
C SER A 62 -8.47 11.00 -5.45
N TYR A 63 -8.11 11.85 -6.40
CA TYR A 63 -7.01 11.64 -7.36
C TYR A 63 -6.05 12.84 -7.35
N ASP A 64 -5.90 13.48 -6.19
CA ASP A 64 -5.09 14.67 -6.02
C ASP A 64 -3.64 14.31 -5.66
N PHE A 65 -2.82 14.11 -6.69
CA PHE A 65 -1.41 13.78 -6.57
C PHE A 65 -0.59 14.84 -5.82
N LYS A 66 -1.00 16.12 -5.87
CA LYS A 66 -0.27 17.23 -5.23
C LYS A 66 -0.37 17.19 -3.71
N LYS A 67 -1.44 16.56 -3.19
CA LYS A 67 -1.66 16.40 -1.74
C LYS A 67 -0.96 15.17 -1.16
N VAL A 68 -0.33 14.35 -2.00
CA VAL A 68 0.43 13.19 -1.53
C VAL A 68 1.75 13.68 -0.94
N LYS A 69 1.97 13.39 0.35
CA LYS A 69 3.18 13.78 1.09
C LYS A 69 4.06 12.55 1.36
N SER A 70 5.26 12.79 1.87
CA SER A 70 6.14 11.73 2.40
C SER A 70 5.42 10.91 3.48
N LEU A 71 5.68 9.61 3.49
CA LEU A 71 5.02 8.68 4.40
C LEU A 71 5.66 8.73 5.79
N ASP A 72 5.08 9.53 6.69
CA ASP A 72 5.45 9.58 8.11
C ASP A 72 4.56 8.66 8.97
N PHE A 73 4.98 8.46 10.23
CA PHE A 73 4.25 7.63 11.19
C PHE A 73 2.80 8.10 11.39
N GLN A 74 2.58 9.42 11.50
CA GLN A 74 1.25 9.98 11.71
C GLN A 74 0.29 9.67 10.56
N THR A 75 0.81 9.73 9.32
CA THR A 75 0.07 9.42 8.11
C THR A 75 -0.34 7.95 8.08
N VAL A 76 0.57 7.04 8.39
CA VAL A 76 0.29 5.59 8.45
C VAL A 76 -0.70 5.28 9.58
N ALA A 77 -0.51 5.85 10.77
CA ALA A 77 -1.44 5.69 11.89
C ALA A 77 -2.85 6.20 11.55
N LYS A 78 -2.97 7.39 10.95
CA LYS A 78 -4.24 7.94 10.48
C LYS A 78 -4.87 7.07 9.39
N ALA A 79 -4.07 6.55 8.45
CA ALA A 79 -4.55 5.64 7.41
C ALA A 79 -5.14 4.36 8.02
N ARG A 80 -4.52 3.85 9.09
CA ARG A 80 -5.01 2.69 9.81
C ARG A 80 -6.31 2.92 10.54
N LEU A 81 -6.39 4.01 11.30
CA LEU A 81 -7.61 4.39 12.01
C LEU A 81 -8.78 4.64 11.06
N ASN A 82 -8.48 5.16 9.86
CA ASN A 82 -9.48 5.46 8.83
C ASN A 82 -9.51 4.44 7.68
N SER A 83 -9.10 3.20 7.93
CA SER A 83 -8.99 2.18 6.88
C SER A 83 -10.33 1.82 6.20
N LYS A 84 -11.47 2.15 6.82
CA LYS A 84 -12.80 2.02 6.23
C LYS A 84 -13.02 2.96 5.01
N GLU A 85 -12.27 4.07 4.96
CA GLU A 85 -12.28 5.01 3.83
C GLU A 85 -11.39 4.53 2.66
N ILE A 86 -10.66 3.42 2.84
CA ILE A 86 -9.85 2.81 1.79
C ILE A 86 -10.70 1.80 1.03
N HIS A 87 -11.04 2.16 -0.21
CA HIS A 87 -11.98 1.41 -1.02
C HIS A 87 -11.24 0.42 -1.92
N VAL A 88 -10.91 -0.75 -1.35
CA VAL A 88 -10.21 -1.83 -2.07
C VAL A 88 -11.09 -2.41 -3.18
N VAL A 89 -10.57 -2.45 -4.40
CA VAL A 89 -11.24 -2.85 -5.64
C VAL A 89 -10.52 -3.96 -6.39
N GLY A 90 -9.42 -4.47 -5.83
CA GLY A 90 -8.71 -5.59 -6.43
C GLY A 90 -7.39 -5.86 -5.73
N GLN A 91 -6.54 -6.63 -6.40
CA GLN A 91 -5.20 -6.97 -5.93
C GLN A 91 -4.23 -7.02 -7.11
N ILE A 92 -2.95 -6.74 -6.84
CA ILE A 92 -1.83 -6.95 -7.76
C ILE A 92 -0.91 -8.02 -7.20
N TYR A 93 -0.46 -8.93 -8.07
CA TYR A 93 0.49 -9.98 -7.73
C TYR A 93 1.59 -10.09 -8.79
N ILE A 94 2.85 -10.03 -8.35
CA ILE A 94 4.06 -10.19 -9.18
C ILE A 94 4.94 -11.24 -8.48
N PRO A 95 4.75 -12.55 -8.78
CA PRO A 95 5.38 -13.63 -8.03
C PRO A 95 6.91 -13.49 -7.95
N GLN A 96 7.55 -13.19 -9.08
CA GLN A 96 9.01 -13.09 -9.20
C GLN A 96 9.60 -11.93 -8.38
N SER A 97 8.79 -10.91 -8.10
CA SER A 97 9.19 -9.75 -7.28
C SER A 97 8.71 -9.85 -5.84
N LYS A 98 7.98 -10.91 -5.47
CA LYS A 98 7.31 -11.07 -4.17
C LYS A 98 6.38 -9.89 -3.83
N ILE A 99 5.72 -9.33 -4.84
CA ILE A 99 4.72 -8.27 -4.65
C ILE A 99 3.35 -8.91 -4.64
N HIS A 100 2.59 -8.65 -3.58
CA HIS A 100 1.19 -8.96 -3.42
C HIS A 100 0.54 -7.82 -2.64
N LEU A 101 -0.26 -6.97 -3.29
CA LEU A 101 -0.88 -5.81 -2.62
C LEU A 101 -2.37 -5.67 -2.94
N PRO A 102 -3.16 -5.13 -2.01
CA PRO A 102 -4.49 -4.64 -2.33
C PRO A 102 -4.37 -3.45 -3.28
N ILE A 103 -5.36 -3.31 -4.17
CA ILE A 103 -5.55 -2.15 -5.04
C ILE A 103 -6.76 -1.40 -4.52
N ALA A 104 -6.61 -0.14 -4.12
CA ALA A 104 -7.72 0.72 -3.74
C ALA A 104 -7.94 1.86 -4.73
N LYS A 105 -9.16 2.40 -4.72
CA LYS A 105 -9.50 3.55 -5.56
C LYS A 105 -8.78 4.81 -5.10
N GLY A 106 -8.24 5.55 -6.06
CA GLY A 106 -7.71 6.89 -5.86
C GLY A 106 -6.24 6.92 -5.47
N VAL A 107 -5.78 8.15 -5.33
CA VAL A 107 -4.44 8.51 -4.90
C VAL A 107 -4.59 9.55 -3.79
N SER A 108 -4.31 9.10 -2.57
CA SER A 108 -4.30 9.91 -1.36
C SER A 108 -3.30 9.31 -0.39
N ASN A 109 -2.87 10.09 0.60
CA ASN A 109 -1.95 9.61 1.63
C ASN A 109 -2.45 8.31 2.31
N PRO A 110 -3.71 8.19 2.77
CA PRO A 110 -4.19 6.95 3.37
C PRO A 110 -4.18 5.76 2.42
N VAL A 111 -4.51 5.97 1.14
CA VAL A 111 -4.54 4.91 0.13
C VAL A 111 -3.13 4.41 -0.15
N LEU A 112 -2.20 5.30 -0.48
CA LEU A 112 -0.84 4.90 -0.83
C LEU A 112 -0.04 4.39 0.38
N ALA A 113 -0.41 4.80 1.60
CA ALA A 113 0.19 4.32 2.83
C ALA A 113 0.01 2.82 3.04
N LEU A 114 -1.05 2.22 2.50
CA LEU A 114 -1.48 0.85 2.84
C LEU A 114 -1.78 -0.01 1.60
N THR A 115 -1.89 0.57 0.41
CA THR A 115 -2.29 -0.13 -0.82
C THR A 115 -1.59 0.42 -2.06
N ALA A 116 -1.71 -0.29 -3.18
CA ALA A 116 -1.56 0.34 -4.49
C ALA A 116 -2.81 1.17 -4.79
N GLY A 117 -2.66 2.41 -5.28
CA GLY A 117 -3.75 3.32 -5.60
C GLY A 117 -3.99 3.42 -7.11
N THR A 118 -5.25 3.40 -7.54
CA THR A 118 -5.60 3.71 -8.94
C THR A 118 -5.32 5.18 -9.25
N MET A 119 -4.72 5.48 -10.40
CA MET A 119 -4.30 6.83 -10.75
C MET A 119 -5.32 7.60 -11.60
N ARG A 120 -6.38 6.95 -12.09
CA ARG A 120 -7.50 7.61 -12.78
C ARG A 120 -8.86 7.03 -12.37
N PRO A 121 -9.95 7.81 -12.40
CA PRO A 121 -11.29 7.34 -12.01
C PRO A 121 -11.93 6.39 -13.02
N ASP A 122 -11.56 6.49 -14.31
CA ASP A 122 -12.16 5.77 -15.44
C ASP A 122 -11.49 4.42 -15.74
N GLN A 123 -10.33 4.13 -15.14
CA GLN A 123 -9.53 2.96 -15.49
C GLN A 123 -10.23 1.62 -15.16
N LYS A 124 -10.09 0.65 -16.07
CA LYS A 124 -10.62 -0.71 -15.92
C LYS A 124 -9.54 -1.74 -16.21
N MET A 125 -9.48 -2.81 -15.42
CA MET A 125 -8.50 -3.88 -15.64
C MET A 125 -8.74 -4.54 -17.00
N GLY A 126 -7.67 -4.72 -17.78
CA GLY A 126 -7.73 -5.35 -19.10
C GLY A 126 -8.16 -4.40 -20.23
N GLU A 127 -8.33 -3.11 -19.96
CA GLU A 127 -8.71 -2.08 -20.94
C GLU A 127 -7.74 -0.89 -20.86
N ASN A 128 -7.38 -0.34 -22.02
CA ASN A 128 -6.49 0.82 -22.15
C ASN A 128 -5.25 0.70 -21.23
N ASN A 129 -4.78 1.81 -20.67
CA ASN A 129 -3.75 1.80 -19.63
C ASN A 129 -4.39 1.78 -18.24
N TYR A 130 -4.02 0.82 -17.40
CA TYR A 130 -4.40 0.69 -16.00
C TYR A 130 -3.23 1.12 -15.08
N PRO A 131 -3.13 2.41 -14.71
CA PRO A 131 -2.03 2.92 -13.90
C PRO A 131 -2.27 2.72 -12.41
N LEU A 132 -1.22 2.31 -11.70
CA LEU A 132 -1.19 2.14 -10.26
C LEU A 132 0.02 2.86 -9.66
N ALA A 133 -0.20 3.57 -8.56
CA ALA A 133 0.85 4.16 -7.75
C ALA A 133 1.00 3.40 -6.43
N GLY A 134 2.22 3.38 -5.88
CA GLY A 134 2.50 2.87 -4.54
C GLY A 134 3.81 3.46 -4.02
N HIS A 135 4.00 3.45 -2.70
CA HIS A 135 5.22 3.98 -2.10
C HIS A 135 6.42 3.03 -2.26
N HIS A 136 7.59 3.63 -2.37
CA HIS A 136 8.89 3.01 -2.11
C HIS A 136 9.28 3.40 -0.68
N MET A 137 9.29 2.41 0.21
CA MET A 137 9.72 2.55 1.60
C MET A 137 11.20 2.20 1.77
N VAL A 138 11.77 2.56 2.92
CA VAL A 138 13.13 2.14 3.31
C VAL A 138 13.23 0.61 3.32
N SER A 139 12.21 -0.09 3.82
CA SER A 139 12.12 -1.54 3.69
C SER A 139 11.91 -1.96 2.22
N HIS A 140 12.82 -2.80 1.72
CA HIS A 140 12.82 -3.32 0.35
C HIS A 140 11.74 -4.36 0.05
N SER A 141 11.01 -4.84 1.06
CA SER A 141 9.97 -5.87 0.92
C SER A 141 8.53 -5.34 0.93
N ILE A 142 8.33 -4.11 1.40
CA ILE A 142 7.01 -3.54 1.67
C ILE A 142 6.49 -2.75 0.46
N LEU A 143 5.17 -2.78 0.23
CA LEU A 143 4.48 -2.04 -0.83
C LEU A 143 5.16 -2.23 -2.20
N PHE A 144 5.45 -1.13 -2.90
CA PHE A 144 6.10 -1.13 -4.21
C PHE A 144 7.63 -1.03 -4.13
N SER A 145 8.25 -1.05 -2.95
CA SER A 145 9.72 -1.12 -2.83
C SER A 145 10.34 -2.26 -3.66
N PRO A 146 9.76 -3.48 -3.72
CA PRO A 146 10.35 -4.54 -4.53
C PRO A 146 10.36 -4.26 -6.04
N LEU A 147 9.54 -3.32 -6.55
CA LEU A 147 9.58 -2.92 -7.97
C LEU A 147 10.96 -2.39 -8.36
N TYR A 148 11.59 -1.66 -7.44
CA TYR A 148 12.91 -1.07 -7.67
C TYR A 148 13.99 -2.14 -7.80
N TYR A 149 14.01 -3.11 -6.89
CA TYR A 149 15.12 -4.05 -6.76
C TYR A 149 14.91 -5.39 -7.50
N LYS A 150 13.66 -5.84 -7.68
CA LYS A 150 13.35 -7.22 -8.08
C LYS A 150 12.62 -7.33 -9.42
N THR A 151 11.94 -6.26 -9.86
CA THR A 151 11.16 -6.32 -11.10
C THR A 151 12.03 -6.13 -12.34
N LYS A 152 11.91 -7.05 -13.29
CA LYS A 152 12.66 -7.09 -14.55
C LYS A 152 11.73 -7.28 -15.75
N VAL A 153 12.18 -6.86 -16.93
CA VAL A 153 11.49 -7.15 -18.20
C VAL A 153 11.30 -8.65 -18.37
N GLY A 154 10.14 -9.06 -18.91
CA GLY A 154 9.75 -10.45 -19.09
C GLY A 154 8.95 -11.06 -17.92
N GLN A 155 8.98 -10.47 -16.72
CA GLN A 155 8.22 -10.96 -15.58
C GLN A 155 6.70 -10.80 -15.77
N LYS A 156 5.92 -11.62 -15.06
CA LYS A 156 4.45 -11.61 -15.12
C LYS A 156 3.86 -10.72 -14.05
N ILE A 157 2.85 -9.94 -14.41
CA ILE A 157 2.02 -9.16 -13.49
C ILE A 157 0.60 -9.69 -13.59
N TYR A 158 -0.02 -9.97 -12.45
CA TYR A 158 -1.41 -10.39 -12.36
C TYR A 158 -2.21 -9.32 -11.62
N LEU A 159 -3.33 -8.90 -12.20
CA LEU A 159 -4.34 -8.12 -11.50
C LEU A 159 -5.59 -8.96 -11.31
N THR A 160 -6.31 -8.75 -10.21
CA THR A 160 -7.61 -9.40 -9.98
C THR A 160 -8.61 -8.44 -9.37
N ASN A 161 -9.87 -8.55 -9.80
CA ASN A 161 -11.02 -7.90 -9.18
C ASN A 161 -11.88 -8.92 -8.40
N ALA A 162 -11.25 -9.99 -7.92
CA ALA A 162 -11.84 -11.20 -7.33
C ALA A 162 -12.79 -12.01 -8.25
N SER A 163 -13.11 -11.50 -9.44
CA SER A 163 -13.96 -12.18 -10.42
C SER A 163 -13.15 -12.78 -11.56
N LYS A 164 -12.23 -11.99 -12.12
CA LYS A 164 -11.32 -12.36 -13.19
C LYS A 164 -9.88 -12.07 -12.79
N VAL A 165 -8.95 -12.81 -13.38
CA VAL A 165 -7.51 -12.55 -13.34
C VAL A 165 -7.06 -12.03 -14.70
N TYR A 166 -6.27 -10.97 -14.70
CA TYR A 166 -5.72 -10.31 -15.88
C TYR A 166 -4.20 -10.48 -15.85
N GLU A 167 -3.65 -11.19 -16.82
CA GLU A 167 -2.21 -11.42 -16.95
C GLU A 167 -1.59 -10.36 -17.87
N TYR A 168 -0.47 -9.81 -17.43
CA TYR A 168 0.38 -8.90 -18.19
C TYR A 168 1.83 -9.39 -18.13
N ARG A 169 2.65 -8.92 -19.07
CA ARG A 169 4.09 -9.17 -19.09
C ARG A 169 4.86 -7.86 -19.11
N VAL A 170 5.82 -7.70 -18.20
CA VAL A 170 6.67 -6.52 -18.13
C VAL A 170 7.44 -6.38 -19.44
N THR A 171 7.33 -5.21 -20.07
CA THR A 171 8.00 -4.87 -21.33
C THR A 171 8.89 -3.64 -21.20
N VAL A 172 8.62 -2.77 -20.23
CA VAL A 172 9.43 -1.56 -20.01
C VAL A 172 9.71 -1.41 -18.53
N ARG A 173 10.95 -1.06 -18.21
CA ARG A 173 11.40 -0.57 -16.91
C ARG A 173 12.27 0.64 -17.17
N LYS A 174 11.85 1.82 -16.72
CA LYS A 174 12.62 3.07 -16.92
C LYS A 174 12.40 4.05 -15.76
N PHE A 175 13.40 4.87 -15.50
CA PHE A 175 13.25 6.04 -14.65
C PHE A 175 12.68 7.20 -15.49
N ILE A 176 11.78 7.97 -14.90
CA ILE A 176 11.15 9.14 -15.52
C ILE A 176 11.15 10.32 -14.54
N ALA A 177 11.08 11.53 -15.09
CA ALA A 177 10.83 12.72 -14.28
C ALA A 177 9.47 12.62 -13.57
N ALA A 178 9.37 13.15 -12.36
CA ALA A 178 8.10 13.19 -11.62
C ALA A 178 7.01 14.00 -12.35
N THR A 179 7.38 14.86 -13.30
CA THR A 179 6.50 15.67 -14.14
C THR A 179 5.98 14.95 -15.38
N ASP A 180 6.47 13.75 -15.70
CA ASP A 180 6.02 12.96 -16.87
C ASP A 180 4.65 12.30 -16.60
N VAL A 181 3.62 13.12 -16.41
CA VAL A 181 2.27 12.68 -16.07
C VAL A 181 1.57 11.95 -17.22
N GLN A 182 2.01 12.16 -18.46
CA GLN A 182 1.42 11.55 -19.65
C GLN A 182 1.55 10.01 -19.66
N VAL A 183 2.47 9.45 -18.88
CA VAL A 183 2.62 7.99 -18.75
C VAL A 183 1.38 7.30 -18.21
N VAL A 184 0.52 8.03 -17.51
CA VAL A 184 -0.73 7.51 -16.94
C VAL A 184 -1.93 7.71 -17.87
N ALA A 185 -1.81 8.36 -19.03
CA ALA A 185 -2.94 8.57 -19.93
C ALA A 185 -3.50 7.24 -20.49
N PRO A 186 -4.79 7.19 -20.89
CA PRO A 186 -5.34 6.07 -21.66
C PRO A 186 -4.54 5.81 -22.94
N THR A 187 -4.48 4.54 -23.35
CA THR A 187 -3.77 4.10 -24.56
C THR A 187 -4.65 3.17 -25.37
N LYS A 188 -4.44 3.07 -26.68
CA LYS A 188 -5.10 2.04 -27.52
C LYS A 188 -4.70 0.61 -27.10
N GLN A 189 -3.45 0.45 -26.68
CA GLN A 189 -2.95 -0.83 -26.16
C GLN A 189 -3.44 -1.07 -24.73
N LYS A 190 -3.67 -2.34 -24.39
CA LYS A 190 -3.99 -2.80 -23.04
C LYS A 190 -2.70 -2.91 -22.22
N LEU A 191 -2.50 -2.00 -21.27
CA LEU A 191 -1.29 -1.87 -20.47
C LEU A 191 -1.62 -1.83 -18.98
N VAL A 192 -0.70 -2.31 -18.15
CA VAL A 192 -0.60 -1.93 -16.74
C VAL A 192 0.63 -1.05 -16.58
N THR A 193 0.49 0.10 -15.92
CA THR A 193 1.61 1.01 -15.61
C THR A 193 1.76 1.10 -14.10
N LEU A 194 2.91 0.71 -13.55
CA LEU A 194 3.19 0.80 -12.12
C LEU A 194 4.19 1.94 -11.90
N ILE A 195 3.86 2.84 -10.98
CA ILE A 195 4.65 4.02 -10.64
C ILE A 195 5.02 3.96 -9.16
N THR A 196 6.31 4.13 -8.87
CA THR A 196 6.82 4.33 -7.51
C THR A 196 7.94 5.38 -7.50
N CYS A 197 8.34 5.86 -6.34
CA CYS A 197 9.50 6.74 -6.21
C CYS A 197 10.81 6.00 -6.53
N ASP A 198 11.78 6.69 -7.12
CA ASP A 198 13.16 6.20 -7.17
C ASP A 198 13.82 6.25 -5.76
N ALA A 199 15.09 5.87 -5.66
CA ALA A 199 15.80 5.85 -4.37
C ALA A 199 15.94 7.24 -3.74
N THR A 200 15.96 8.31 -4.55
CA THR A 200 16.10 9.69 -4.07
C THR A 200 14.76 10.37 -3.76
N GLY A 201 13.65 9.82 -4.28
CA GLY A 201 12.34 10.47 -4.26
C GLY A 201 12.17 11.58 -5.31
N ALA A 202 13.24 12.00 -5.99
CA ALA A 202 13.19 13.06 -7.00
C ALA A 202 12.56 12.58 -8.31
N ASN A 203 12.82 11.34 -8.70
CA ASN A 203 12.30 10.75 -9.93
C ASN A 203 11.27 9.65 -9.63
N ARG A 204 10.72 9.06 -10.68
CA ARG A 204 9.83 7.91 -10.58
C ARG A 204 10.41 6.73 -11.33
N LEU A 205 10.24 5.54 -10.75
CA LEU A 205 10.40 4.30 -11.48
C LEU A 205 9.07 3.94 -12.13
N MET A 206 9.08 3.78 -13.44
CA MET A 206 7.96 3.29 -14.22
C MET A 206 8.22 1.85 -14.70
N ILE A 207 7.28 0.96 -14.38
CA ILE A 207 7.17 -0.37 -14.98
C ILE A 207 5.93 -0.41 -15.87
N ARG A 208 6.06 -0.88 -17.12
CA ARG A 208 4.89 -1.18 -17.97
C ARG A 208 4.81 -2.65 -18.31
N GLY A 209 3.62 -3.22 -18.12
CA GLY A 209 3.26 -4.55 -18.58
C GLY A 209 2.29 -4.49 -19.76
N LYS A 210 2.54 -5.26 -20.82
CA LYS A 210 1.58 -5.48 -21.90
C LYS A 210 0.62 -6.59 -21.52
N TYR A 211 -0.66 -6.39 -21.78
CA TYR A 211 -1.70 -7.40 -21.54
C TYR A 211 -1.42 -8.67 -22.36
N VAL A 212 -1.64 -9.82 -21.72
CA VAL A 212 -1.50 -11.15 -22.34
C VAL A 212 -2.88 -11.77 -22.51
N GLN A 213 -3.62 -11.93 -21.40
CA GLN A 213 -4.90 -12.63 -21.39
C GLN A 213 -5.71 -12.32 -20.12
N GLN A 214 -6.96 -12.76 -20.10
CA GLN A 214 -7.79 -12.81 -18.90
C GLN A 214 -8.45 -14.17 -18.77
N MET A 215 -8.75 -14.55 -17.53
CA MET A 215 -9.47 -15.79 -17.21
C MET A 215 -10.40 -15.56 -16.02
N ALA A 216 -11.41 -16.40 -15.84
CA ALA A 216 -12.17 -16.40 -14.59
C ALA A 216 -11.23 -16.73 -13.42
N TYR A 217 -11.45 -16.12 -12.25
CA TYR A 217 -10.57 -16.32 -11.09
C TYR A 217 -10.36 -17.81 -10.74
N ARG A 218 -11.43 -18.60 -10.86
CA ARG A 218 -11.40 -20.05 -10.59
C ARG A 218 -10.57 -20.86 -11.59
N GLN A 219 -10.40 -20.34 -12.80
CA GLN A 219 -9.63 -20.97 -13.89
C GLN A 219 -8.17 -20.53 -13.90
N ALA A 220 -7.78 -19.57 -13.05
CA ALA A 220 -6.39 -19.15 -12.96
C ALA A 220 -5.50 -20.29 -12.43
N PRO A 221 -4.22 -20.36 -12.86
CA PRO A 221 -3.28 -21.35 -12.36
C PRO A 221 -3.26 -21.40 -10.83
N GLU A 222 -3.11 -22.58 -10.26
CA GLU A 222 -3.17 -22.76 -8.80
C GLU A 222 -2.14 -21.90 -8.07
N SER A 223 -0.93 -21.77 -8.61
CA SER A 223 0.13 -20.91 -8.06
C SER A 223 -0.29 -19.43 -8.00
N VAL A 224 -1.08 -18.96 -8.96
CA VAL A 224 -1.61 -17.59 -8.98
C VAL A 224 -2.74 -17.43 -7.96
N ARG A 225 -3.67 -18.41 -7.89
CA ARG A 225 -4.75 -18.40 -6.89
C ARG A 225 -4.22 -18.47 -5.45
N LYS A 226 -3.21 -19.31 -5.20
CA LYS A 226 -2.50 -19.38 -3.91
C LYS A 226 -1.78 -18.07 -3.59
N GLY A 227 -1.16 -17.44 -4.60
CA GLY A 227 -0.56 -16.11 -4.46
C GLY A 227 -1.55 -15.05 -3.95
N PHE A 228 -2.72 -14.96 -4.57
CA PHE A 228 -3.78 -14.03 -4.16
C PHE A 228 -4.47 -14.39 -2.83
N ALA A 229 -4.35 -15.64 -2.37
CA ALA A 229 -4.85 -16.08 -1.07
C ALA A 229 -3.81 -15.90 0.05
N GLY A 230 -2.56 -15.60 -0.28
CA GLY A 230 -1.50 -15.32 0.68
C GLY A 230 -1.62 -13.94 1.32
N GLY A 231 -0.79 -13.67 2.33
CA GLY A 231 -0.70 -12.34 2.92
C GLY A 231 -0.18 -11.30 1.93
N PHE A 232 -0.63 -10.05 2.08
CA PHE A 232 -0.07 -8.93 1.34
C PHE A 232 1.32 -8.58 1.84
N ASN A 233 2.19 -8.10 0.94
CA ASN A 233 3.49 -7.52 1.27
C ASN A 233 3.36 -6.04 1.68
N ASN A 234 2.34 -5.72 2.48
CA ASN A 234 2.26 -4.45 3.17
C ASN A 234 3.35 -4.37 4.25
#